data_AF-A0A6V7TT68-F1
#
_entry.id   AF-A0A6V7TT68-F1
#
_cell.length_a   1.000
_cell.length_b   1.000
_cell.length_c   1.000
_cell.angle_alpha   90.00
_cell.angle_beta   90.00
_cell.angle_gamma   90.00
#
_symmetry.space_group_name_H-M   'P 1'
#
loop_
_entity.id
_entity.type
_entity.pdbx_description
1 polymer ?
#
loop_
_entity_poly.entity_id
_entity_poly.type
_entity_poly.pdbx_seq_one_letter_code
_entity_poly.pdbx_strand_id
1 'polypeptide(L)'
;MLFEEDSLTSIIPPPSPTPLLECSGHRPSCSTAPSSRTDTPIPILINNQQQQNKPSPSKMGYFGATSYVIGNIIGSGIFIAPSTIIRHTESAGLSLLVWVIGALIAFLGSLCYIELGTSIREAGCDFAYICYVKWYSIAFSFMWVSVLMTYPATIAVISETFGQYLLEGV
;
A
#
# COMPACT_ATOMS: atom_id res chain seq x y z
N MET A 1 30.22 7.49 11.83
CA MET A 1 30.94 8.56 11.12
C MET A 1 29.95 9.68 10.95
N LEU A 2 30.13 10.74 11.73
CA LEU A 2 29.22 11.86 11.93
C LEU A 2 29.49 12.93 10.86
N PHE A 3 28.50 13.23 10.03
CA PHE A 3 28.31 14.42 9.18
C PHE A 3 26.87 14.25 8.67
N GLU A 4 25.90 15.15 8.80
CA GLU A 4 25.91 16.61 8.92
C GLU A 4 24.49 17.02 9.36
N GLU A 5 24.27 17.15 10.66
CA GLU A 5 22.99 17.48 11.31
C GLU A 5 22.96 18.98 11.67
N ASP A 6 23.07 19.91 10.71
CA ASP A 6 23.05 21.36 11.07
C ASP A 6 22.56 22.34 9.98
N SER A 7 21.79 21.91 8.96
CA SER A 7 21.28 22.88 7.98
C SER A 7 20.00 22.53 7.22
N LEU A 8 18.92 22.11 7.90
CA LEU A 8 17.60 22.05 7.24
C LEU A 8 16.38 22.32 8.15
N THR A 9 16.56 22.87 9.35
CA THR A 9 15.46 23.23 10.27
C THR A 9 14.78 24.59 9.97
N SER A 10 15.02 25.22 8.82
CA SER A 10 14.53 26.59 8.53
C SER A 10 13.42 26.73 7.47
N ILE A 11 12.92 25.66 6.84
CA ILE A 11 11.86 25.77 5.81
C ILE A 11 10.69 24.81 6.08
N ILE A 12 10.00 25.00 7.20
CA ILE A 12 8.64 24.47 7.39
C ILE A 12 7.78 25.61 7.94
N PRO A 13 6.90 26.24 7.14
CA PRO A 13 5.90 27.15 7.67
C PRO A 13 4.85 26.36 8.48
N PRO A 14 4.30 26.94 9.58
CA PRO A 14 3.34 26.25 10.44
C PRO A 14 2.02 25.93 9.69
N PRO A 15 1.30 24.86 10.07
CA PRO A 15 0.00 24.55 9.47
C PRO A 15 -1.01 25.63 9.83
N SER A 16 -1.57 26.28 8.80
CA SER A 16 -2.70 27.20 8.94
C SER A 16 -3.97 26.45 9.38
N PRO A 17 -4.83 27.10 10.20
CA PRO A 17 -5.97 26.46 10.83
C PRO A 17 -7.04 26.10 9.79
N THR A 18 -7.55 24.87 9.90
CA THR A 18 -8.72 24.35 9.17
C THR A 18 -9.95 25.22 9.46
N PRO A 19 -10.60 25.83 8.44
CA PRO A 19 -11.92 26.39 8.64
C PRO A 19 -12.92 25.23 8.75
N LEU A 20 -13.70 25.29 9.82
CA LEU A 20 -14.74 24.35 10.16
C LEU A 20 -15.86 24.34 9.11
N LEU A 21 -16.44 23.16 8.93
CA LEU A 21 -17.85 22.89 8.65
C LEU A 21 -18.76 24.14 8.60
N GLU A 22 -19.08 24.57 7.38
CA GLU A 22 -20.30 25.32 7.10
C GLU A 22 -21.23 24.42 6.27
N CYS A 23 -21.94 23.53 6.96
CA CYS A 23 -23.14 22.89 6.41
C CYS A 23 -24.33 23.81 6.69
N SER A 24 -24.71 24.65 5.73
CA SER A 24 -26.07 25.20 5.70
C SER A 24 -26.46 25.69 4.31
N GLY A 25 -27.57 25.16 3.80
CA GLY A 25 -28.52 25.97 3.05
C GLY A 25 -28.38 26.01 1.53
N HIS A 26 -29.40 25.46 0.89
CA HIS A 26 -29.86 25.78 -0.47
C HIS A 26 -29.01 25.35 -1.66
N ARG A 27 -29.52 24.32 -2.34
CA ARG A 27 -29.54 24.25 -3.80
C ARG A 27 -30.50 25.33 -4.32
N PRO A 28 -30.05 26.30 -5.15
CA PRO A 28 -30.90 26.85 -6.18
C PRO A 28 -30.43 26.37 -7.54
N SER A 29 -31.41 25.86 -8.30
CA SER A 29 -31.35 25.73 -9.74
C SER A 29 -30.95 27.07 -10.37
N CYS A 30 -29.99 27.07 -11.30
CA CYS A 30 -29.78 28.21 -12.17
C CYS A 30 -29.55 27.72 -13.61
N SER A 31 -30.65 27.40 -14.27
CA SER A 31 -30.78 27.57 -15.72
C SER A 31 -30.93 29.06 -16.00
N THR A 32 -29.88 29.72 -16.46
CA THR A 32 -29.94 30.78 -17.50
C THR A 32 -28.53 31.32 -17.76
N ALA A 33 -27.98 31.03 -18.93
CA ALA A 33 -26.87 31.80 -19.51
C ALA A 33 -27.38 32.47 -20.79
N PRO A 34 -27.35 33.80 -20.93
CA PRO A 34 -27.63 34.45 -22.20
C PRO A 34 -26.35 34.60 -23.03
N SER A 35 -26.47 34.13 -24.27
CA SER A 35 -25.88 34.62 -25.52
C SER A 35 -24.79 35.71 -25.45
N SER A 36 -23.62 35.40 -26.00
CA SER A 36 -22.86 36.33 -26.87
C SER A 36 -22.11 35.55 -27.95
N ARG A 37 -22.60 35.66 -29.19
CA ARG A 37 -21.90 35.29 -30.42
C ARG A 37 -20.85 36.35 -30.75
N THR A 38 -19.60 35.93 -30.96
CA THR A 38 -18.72 36.56 -31.95
C THR A 38 -17.86 35.47 -32.59
N ASP A 39 -17.95 35.42 -33.92
CA ASP A 39 -17.39 34.42 -34.82
C ASP A 39 -15.86 34.38 -34.88
N THR A 40 -15.27 33.19 -34.73
CA THR A 40 -14.07 32.74 -35.49
C THR A 40 -14.13 31.21 -35.65
N PRO A 41 -13.95 30.64 -36.86
CA PRO A 41 -13.89 29.20 -37.04
C PRO A 41 -12.46 28.70 -36.81
N ILE A 42 -12.11 28.46 -35.55
CA ILE A 42 -11.09 27.46 -35.21
C ILE A 42 -11.80 26.39 -34.40
N PRO A 43 -11.89 25.13 -34.88
CA PRO A 43 -12.40 24.05 -34.09
C PRO A 43 -11.35 23.71 -33.02
N ILE A 44 -11.33 24.49 -31.93
CA ILE A 44 -10.80 24.04 -30.65
C ILE A 44 -11.72 22.94 -30.16
N LEU A 45 -11.49 21.73 -30.65
CA LEU A 45 -11.96 20.48 -30.04
C LEU A 45 -11.15 20.30 -28.75
N ILE A 46 -11.30 21.25 -27.81
CA ILE A 46 -11.02 20.99 -26.40
C ILE A 46 -12.12 20.04 -25.98
N ASN A 47 -11.78 18.79 -26.22
CA ASN A 47 -12.50 17.60 -25.93
C ASN A 47 -13.06 17.69 -24.50
N ASN A 48 -14.38 17.82 -24.38
CA ASN A 48 -15.12 17.61 -23.12
C ASN A 48 -15.01 16.16 -22.59
N GLN A 49 -14.07 15.35 -23.10
CA GLN A 49 -13.88 13.96 -22.70
C GLN A 49 -12.94 13.79 -21.50
N GLN A 50 -12.30 14.84 -20.96
CA GLN A 50 -11.51 14.69 -19.73
C GLN A 50 -12.36 14.70 -18.44
N GLN A 51 -13.67 14.96 -18.51
CA GLN A 51 -14.57 14.94 -17.33
C GLN A 51 -15.52 13.73 -17.26
N GLN A 52 -15.45 12.80 -18.21
CA GLN A 52 -16.14 11.50 -18.13
C GLN A 52 -15.21 10.33 -17.76
N ASN A 53 -14.07 10.60 -17.13
CA ASN A 53 -13.22 9.56 -16.55
C ASN A 53 -12.90 9.87 -15.08
N LYS A 54 -13.94 10.06 -14.27
CA LYS A 54 -13.83 9.73 -12.85
C LYS A 54 -14.29 8.28 -12.77
N PRO A 55 -13.38 7.28 -12.71
CA PRO A 55 -13.82 5.90 -12.56
C PRO A 55 -14.73 5.88 -11.33
N SER A 56 -16.01 5.52 -11.52
CA SER A 56 -16.89 5.18 -10.41
C SER A 56 -16.11 4.21 -9.54
N PRO A 57 -16.03 4.40 -8.21
CA PRO A 57 -15.18 3.56 -7.37
C PRO A 57 -15.51 2.10 -7.65
N SER A 58 -14.62 1.44 -8.39
CA SER A 58 -14.84 0.09 -8.88
C SER A 58 -14.94 -0.79 -7.66
N LYS A 59 -16.16 -1.22 -7.32
CA LYS A 59 -16.38 -2.11 -6.19
C LYS A 59 -15.75 -3.44 -6.55
N MET A 60 -14.65 -3.79 -5.90
CA MET A 60 -13.97 -5.05 -6.12
C MET A 60 -14.93 -6.19 -5.75
N GLY A 61 -15.24 -7.06 -6.70
CA GLY A 61 -16.06 -8.24 -6.44
C GLY A 61 -15.33 -9.24 -5.54
N TYR A 62 -16.07 -10.09 -4.83
CA TYR A 62 -15.51 -11.09 -3.91
C TYR A 62 -14.44 -11.96 -4.58
N PHE A 63 -14.75 -12.51 -5.76
CA PHE A 63 -13.79 -13.32 -6.52
C PHE A 63 -12.53 -12.55 -6.94
N GLY A 64 -12.68 -11.28 -7.33
CA GLY A 64 -11.53 -10.44 -7.72
C GLY A 64 -10.64 -10.08 -6.53
N ALA A 65 -11.24 -9.82 -5.36
CA ALA A 65 -10.50 -9.59 -4.13
C ALA A 65 -9.74 -10.85 -3.70
N THR A 66 -10.40 -12.01 -3.70
CA THR A 66 -9.76 -13.28 -3.32
C THR A 66 -8.64 -13.68 -4.26
N SER A 67 -8.83 -13.56 -5.59
CA SER A 67 -7.76 -13.86 -6.55
C SER A 67 -6.56 -12.93 -6.39
N TYR A 68 -6.80 -11.64 -6.12
CA TYR A 68 -5.74 -10.68 -5.87
C TYR A 68 -4.92 -11.06 -4.64
N VAL A 69 -5.56 -11.40 -3.53
CA VAL A 69 -4.88 -11.82 -2.30
C VAL A 69 -4.06 -13.08 -2.53
N ILE A 70 -4.62 -14.10 -3.21
CA ILE A 70 -3.91 -15.34 -3.53
C ILE A 70 -2.65 -15.05 -4.39
N GLY A 71 -2.77 -14.17 -5.38
CA GLY A 71 -1.64 -13.77 -6.23
C GLY A 71 -0.53 -13.02 -5.50
N ASN A 72 -0.84 -12.31 -4.41
CA ASN A 72 0.17 -11.65 -3.59
C ASN A 72 0.85 -12.60 -2.58
N ILE A 73 0.17 -13.67 -2.15
CA ILE A 73 0.71 -14.66 -1.22
C ILE A 73 1.63 -15.65 -1.94
N ILE A 74 1.25 -16.09 -3.15
CA ILE A 74 2.04 -17.04 -3.93
C ILE A 74 3.18 -16.31 -4.65
N GLY A 75 4.38 -16.38 -4.08
CA GLY A 75 5.62 -15.79 -4.65
C GLY A 75 6.72 -16.82 -4.94
N SER A 76 7.90 -16.33 -5.32
CA SER A 76 9.10 -17.16 -5.60
C SER A 76 9.63 -17.93 -4.38
N GLY A 77 9.19 -17.57 -3.17
CA GLY A 77 9.61 -18.22 -1.92
C GLY A 77 9.31 -19.72 -1.86
N ILE A 78 8.36 -20.23 -2.65
CA ILE A 78 8.05 -21.67 -2.69
C ILE A 78 9.20 -22.52 -3.26
N PHE A 79 10.09 -21.94 -4.06
CA PHE A 79 11.24 -22.67 -4.61
C PHE A 79 12.43 -22.71 -3.63
N ILE A 80 12.50 -21.73 -2.72
CA ILE A 80 13.60 -21.55 -1.78
C ILE A 80 13.29 -22.23 -0.45
N ALA A 81 12.09 -22.03 0.09
CA ALA A 81 11.72 -22.46 1.43
C ALA A 81 11.79 -23.98 1.65
N PRO A 82 11.30 -24.87 0.75
CA PRO A 82 11.31 -26.32 0.99
C PRO A 82 12.74 -26.87 1.07
N SER A 83 13.62 -26.44 0.16
CA SER A 83 15.02 -26.85 0.13
C SER A 83 15.75 -26.46 1.41
N THR A 84 15.48 -25.26 1.94
CA THR A 84 16.04 -24.80 3.20
C THR A 84 15.54 -25.62 4.38
N ILE A 85 14.24 -25.91 4.49
CA ILE A 85 13.67 -26.64 5.64
C ILE A 85 14.20 -28.08 5.70
N ILE A 86 14.25 -28.78 4.56
CA ILE A 86 14.72 -30.17 4.50
C ILE A 86 16.18 -30.27 4.90
N ARG A 87 17.03 -29.32 4.46
CA ARG A 87 18.45 -29.26 4.84
C ARG A 87 18.69 -29.13 6.35
N HIS A 88 17.80 -28.45 7.08
CA HIS A 88 17.93 -28.27 8.53
C HIS A 88 17.29 -29.39 9.36
N THR A 89 16.35 -30.12 8.77
CA THR A 89 15.48 -31.03 9.52
C THR A 89 15.82 -32.51 9.26
N GLU A 90 16.50 -32.82 8.14
CA GLU A 90 16.92 -34.15 7.67
C GLU A 90 15.79 -35.22 7.61
N SER A 91 14.53 -34.83 7.85
CA SER A 91 13.35 -35.69 7.89
C SER A 91 12.14 -35.01 7.25
N ALA A 92 11.43 -35.76 6.39
CA ALA A 92 10.26 -35.27 5.65
C ALA A 92 9.03 -35.03 6.53
N GLY A 93 8.87 -35.78 7.64
CA GLY A 93 7.72 -35.60 8.53
C GLY A 93 7.80 -34.30 9.34
N LEU A 94 8.99 -33.98 9.83
CA LEU A 94 9.25 -32.76 10.59
C LEU A 94 9.17 -31.50 9.70
N SER A 95 9.57 -31.58 8.42
CA SER A 95 9.45 -30.43 7.50
C SER A 95 7.99 -30.05 7.22
N LEU A 96 7.07 -31.03 7.12
CA LEU A 96 5.64 -30.75 7.01
C LEU A 96 5.06 -30.12 8.27
N LEU A 97 5.52 -30.53 9.47
CA LEU A 97 5.09 -29.91 10.72
C LEU A 97 5.49 -28.43 10.79
N VAL A 98 6.73 -28.09 10.41
CA VAL A 98 7.20 -26.70 10.35
C VAL A 98 6.31 -25.88 9.42
N TRP A 99 5.92 -26.45 8.28
CA TRP A 99 5.06 -25.78 7.31
C TRP A 99 3.65 -25.53 7.87
N VAL A 100 3.05 -26.53 8.52
CA VAL A 100 1.73 -26.41 9.16
C VAL A 100 1.76 -25.39 10.30
N ILE A 101 2.81 -25.39 11.13
CA ILE A 101 2.98 -24.42 12.21
C ILE A 101 3.10 -22.99 11.64
N GLY A 102 3.90 -22.81 10.57
CA GLY A 102 4.01 -21.52 9.89
C GLY A 102 2.68 -21.04 9.31
N ALA A 103 1.92 -21.94 8.67
CA ALA A 103 0.59 -21.63 8.16
C ALA A 103 -0.39 -21.24 9.28
N LEU A 104 -0.34 -21.92 10.43
CA LEU A 104 -1.18 -21.62 11.58
C LEU A 104 -0.87 -20.24 12.18
N ILE A 105 0.41 -19.90 12.33
CA ILE A 105 0.84 -18.57 12.83
C ILE A 105 0.39 -17.47 11.87
N ALA A 106 0.57 -17.67 10.56
CA ALA A 106 0.12 -16.72 9.53
C ALA A 106 -1.41 -16.55 9.54
N PHE A 107 -2.16 -17.64 9.72
CA PHE A 107 -3.62 -17.60 9.79
C PHE A 107 -4.11 -16.82 11.02
N LEU A 108 -3.53 -17.06 12.20
CA LEU A 108 -3.84 -16.31 13.41
C LEU A 108 -3.51 -14.82 13.26
N GLY A 109 -2.37 -14.49 12.65
CA GLY A 109 -2.01 -13.10 12.33
C GLY A 109 -3.00 -12.45 11.37
N SER A 110 -3.46 -13.17 10.35
CA SER A 110 -4.48 -12.67 9.41
C SER A 110 -5.82 -12.41 10.09
N LEU A 111 -6.26 -13.27 11.00
CA LEU A 111 -7.51 -13.05 11.76
C LEU A 111 -7.45 -11.78 12.59
N CYS A 112 -6.36 -11.56 13.32
CA CYS A 112 -6.13 -10.32 14.06
C CYS A 112 -6.14 -9.09 13.13
N TYR A 113 -5.50 -9.20 11.97
CA TYR A 113 -5.46 -8.12 10.99
C TYR A 113 -6.84 -7.83 10.36
N ILE A 114 -7.69 -8.84 10.20
CA ILE A 114 -9.07 -8.69 9.72
C ILE A 114 -9.94 -7.97 10.77
N GLU A 115 -9.81 -8.33 12.05
CA GLU A 115 -10.53 -7.64 13.12
C GLU A 115 -10.14 -6.15 13.19
N LEU A 116 -8.84 -5.84 13.09
CA LEU A 116 -8.37 -4.45 13.02
C LEU A 116 -8.85 -3.74 11.75
N GLY A 117 -8.75 -4.39 10.59
CA GLY A 117 -9.13 -3.81 9.29
C GLY A 117 -10.63 -3.61 9.10
N THR A 118 -11.46 -4.33 9.86
CA THR A 118 -12.91 -4.11 9.91
C THR A 118 -13.31 -3.06 10.94
N SER A 119 -12.56 -2.94 12.05
CA SER A 119 -12.81 -1.93 13.09
C SER A 119 -12.41 -0.51 12.67
N ILE A 120 -11.27 -0.34 11.98
CA ILE A 120 -10.74 0.97 11.59
C ILE A 120 -10.68 1.03 10.06
N ARG A 121 -11.63 1.75 9.44
CA ARG A 121 -11.80 1.81 7.98
C ARG A 121 -11.08 3.01 7.35
N GLU A 122 -9.88 3.30 7.85
CA GLU A 122 -9.04 4.39 7.35
C GLU A 122 -8.07 3.90 6.27
N ALA A 123 -7.81 4.74 5.28
CA ALA A 123 -6.85 4.43 4.23
C ALA A 123 -5.42 4.71 4.74
N GLY A 124 -4.59 3.67 4.85
CA GLY A 124 -3.19 3.84 5.26
C GLY A 124 -2.48 2.60 5.79
N CYS A 125 -3.02 1.40 5.59
CA CYS A 125 -2.42 0.13 6.03
C CYS A 125 -2.09 0.14 7.54
N ASP A 126 -0.97 -0.47 7.91
CA ASP A 126 -0.36 -0.54 9.23
C ASP A 126 -0.07 0.82 9.85
N PHE A 127 0.31 1.82 9.05
CA PHE A 127 0.55 3.18 9.53
C PHE A 127 -0.71 3.86 10.09
N ALA A 128 -1.89 3.62 9.48
CA ALA A 128 -3.15 4.19 9.94
C ALA A 128 -3.49 3.73 11.37
N TYR A 129 -3.20 2.48 11.73
CA TYR A 129 -3.46 1.96 13.08
C TYR A 129 -2.59 2.65 14.14
N ILE A 130 -1.32 2.93 13.83
CA ILE A 130 -0.41 3.60 14.78
C ILE A 130 -0.82 5.08 14.96
N CYS A 131 -1.24 5.73 13.87
CA CYS A 131 -1.77 7.10 13.92
C CYS A 131 -3.06 7.21 14.75
N TYR A 132 -3.91 6.17 14.75
CA TYR A 132 -5.12 6.13 15.58
C TYR A 132 -4.81 6.19 17.08
N VAL A 133 -3.70 5.58 17.53
CA VAL A 133 -3.23 5.60 18.93
C VAL A 133 -2.56 6.95 19.30
N LYS A 134 -2.41 7.88 18.33
CA LYS A 134 -1.75 9.19 18.46
C LYS A 134 -0.25 9.13 18.79
N TRP A 135 0.43 8.05 18.44
CA TRP A 135 1.87 7.92 18.66
C TRP A 135 2.66 8.31 17.40
N TYR A 136 2.70 9.61 17.10
CA TYR A 136 3.28 10.11 15.84
C TYR A 136 4.77 9.76 15.67
N SER A 137 5.57 9.84 16.75
CA SER A 137 6.99 9.55 16.70
C SER A 137 7.29 8.08 16.39
N ILE A 138 6.56 7.14 16.99
CA ILE A 138 6.76 5.70 16.71
C ILE A 138 6.30 5.36 15.28
N ALA A 139 5.23 6.00 14.80
CA ALA A 139 4.73 5.83 13.45
C ALA A 139 5.77 6.25 12.41
N PHE A 140 6.46 7.38 12.65
CA PHE A 140 7.53 7.87 11.78
C PHE A 140 8.73 6.92 11.74
N SER A 141 9.23 6.49 12.90
CA SER A 141 10.35 5.54 12.97
C SER A 141 10.02 4.19 12.33
N PHE A 142 8.80 3.69 12.53
CA PHE A 142 8.33 2.45 11.91
C PHE A 142 8.29 2.58 10.38
N MET A 143 7.69 3.65 9.86
CA MET A 143 7.66 3.94 8.41
C MET A 143 9.07 4.03 7.82
N TRP A 144 9.99 4.67 8.53
CA TRP A 144 11.39 4.84 8.12
C TRP A 144 12.14 3.50 8.04
N VAL A 145 12.02 2.65 9.07
CA VAL A 145 12.64 1.32 9.07
C VAL A 145 12.01 0.42 8.01
N SER A 146 10.68 0.46 7.87
CA SER A 146 9.98 -0.29 6.84
C SER A 146 10.48 0.08 5.45
N VAL A 147 10.58 1.37 5.12
CA VAL A 147 11.04 1.81 3.79
C VAL A 147 12.53 1.55 3.54
N LEU A 148 13.40 1.83 4.52
CA LEU A 148 14.85 1.77 4.33
C LEU A 148 15.48 0.40 4.57
N MET A 149 14.83 -0.49 5.32
CA MET A 149 15.37 -1.83 5.58
C MET A 149 14.56 -2.90 4.87
N THR A 150 13.24 -2.86 4.98
CA THR A 150 12.41 -3.99 4.51
C THR A 150 12.36 -4.07 2.99
N TYR A 151 12.13 -2.95 2.29
CA TYR A 151 12.11 -2.94 0.82
C TYR A 151 13.47 -3.36 0.21
N PRO A 152 14.61 -2.78 0.58
CA PRO A 152 15.90 -3.20 0.04
C PRO A 152 16.29 -4.63 0.45
N ALA A 153 15.92 -5.08 1.66
CA ALA A 153 16.19 -6.46 2.08
C ALA A 153 15.45 -7.48 1.21
N THR A 154 14.19 -7.23 0.86
CA THR A 154 13.41 -8.17 0.03
C THR A 154 14.00 -8.29 -1.38
N ILE A 155 14.37 -7.18 -2.03
CA ILE A 155 15.04 -7.22 -3.33
C ILE A 155 16.43 -7.87 -3.25
N ALA A 156 17.15 -7.70 -2.14
CA ALA A 156 18.47 -8.31 -1.94
C ALA A 156 18.36 -9.83 -1.84
N VAL A 157 17.43 -10.35 -1.05
CA VAL A 157 17.19 -11.81 -0.92
C VAL A 157 16.76 -12.41 -2.26
N ILE A 158 15.88 -11.73 -3.01
CA ILE A 158 15.44 -12.19 -4.33
C ILE A 158 16.62 -12.20 -5.31
N SER A 159 17.48 -11.18 -5.27
CA SER A 159 18.68 -11.10 -6.11
C SER A 159 19.70 -12.19 -5.78
N GLU A 160 19.97 -12.41 -4.49
CA GLU A 160 20.90 -13.45 -4.02
C GLU A 160 20.42 -14.84 -4.42
N THR A 161 19.15 -15.14 -4.19
CA THR A 161 18.57 -16.43 -4.57
C THR A 161 18.59 -16.63 -6.08
N PHE A 162 18.26 -15.61 -6.87
CA PHE A 162 18.36 -15.68 -8.34
C PHE A 162 19.79 -15.99 -8.80
N GLY A 163 20.81 -15.35 -8.20
CA GLY A 163 22.22 -15.61 -8.50
C GLY A 163 22.61 -17.06 -8.20
N GLN A 164 22.20 -17.59 -7.05
CA GLN A 164 22.46 -18.99 -6.68
C GLN A 164 21.81 -19.97 -7.66
N TYR A 165 20.55 -19.73 -8.06
CA TYR A 165 19.87 -20.60 -9.02
C TYR A 165 20.49 -20.56 -10.42
N LEU A 166 21.02 -19.41 -10.87
CA LEU A 166 21.72 -19.31 -12.15
C LEU A 166 23.04 -20.09 -12.16
N LEU A 167 23.82 -20.01 -11.07
CA LEU A 167 25.12 -20.67 -10.97
C LEU A 167 25.00 -22.19 -10.81
N GLU A 168 24.00 -22.67 -10.06
CA GLU A 168 23.73 -24.11 -9.92
C GLU A 168 23.13 -24.72 -11.22
N GLY A 169 22.53 -23.87 -12.07
CA GLY A 169 21.91 -24.28 -13.32
C GLY A 169 22.84 -24.27 -14.55
N VAL A 170 24.06 -23.74 -14.42
CA VAL A 170 25.10 -23.68 -15.48
C VAL A 170 26.13 -24.79 -15.30
#